data_AF-A0A521L9J4-F1
#
_entry.id   AF-A0A521L9J4-F1
#
_cell.length_a   1.000
_cell.length_b   1.000
_cell.length_c   1.000
_cell.angle_alpha   90.00
_cell.angle_beta   90.00
_cell.angle_gamma   90.00
#
_symmetry.space_group_name_H-M   'P 1'
#
loop_
_entity.id
_entity.type
_entity.pdbx_description
1 polymer ?
#
loop_
_entity_poly.entity_id
_entity_poly.type
_entity_poly.pdbx_seq_one_letter_code
_entity_poly.pdbx_strand_id
1 'polypeptide(L)' 'MLATPNAELAARWSRLRGEKPALRIRDAAATLGVSEAELVALGVGTTAT' A
#
# COMPACT_ATOMS: atom_id res chain seq x y z
N MET A 1 3.12 -20.66 8.26
CA MET A 1 2.10 -19.64 7.93
C MET A 1 2.74 -18.68 6.94
N LEU A 2 2.41 -18.79 5.65
CA LEU A 2 2.95 -17.91 4.61
C LEU A 2 2.08 -16.66 4.57
N ALA A 3 2.50 -15.59 5.24
CA ALA A 3 1.89 -14.29 5.05
C ALA A 3 2.09 -13.90 3.58
N THR A 4 0.98 -13.65 2.87
CA THR A 4 1.03 -13.22 1.48
C THR A 4 1.74 -11.86 1.43
N PRO A 5 2.73 -11.65 0.53
CA PRO A 5 3.46 -10.38 0.45
C PRO A 5 2.53 -9.16 0.26
N ASN A 6 1.37 -9.36 -0.38
CA ASN A 6 0.33 -8.33 -0.49
C ASN A 6 -0.31 -7.95 0.84
N ALA A 7 -0.52 -8.88 1.78
CA ALA A 7 -1.14 -8.58 3.05
C ALA A 7 -0.23 -7.70 3.94
N GLU A 8 1.08 -8.00 3.95
CA GLU A 8 2.06 -7.15 4.62
C GLU A 8 2.18 -5.77 3.97
N LEU A 9 2.21 -5.72 2.64
CA LEU A 9 2.25 -4.46 1.90
C LEU A 9 1.02 -3.60 2.22
N ALA A 10 -0.17 -4.23 2.35
CA ALA A 10 -1.42 -3.53 2.63
C ALA A 10 -1.44 -2.95 4.04
N ALA A 11 -0.94 -3.71 5.02
CA ALA A 11 -0.78 -3.23 6.39
C ALA A 11 0.20 -2.03 6.46
N ARG A 12 1.34 -2.12 5.77
CA ARG A 12 2.33 -1.02 5.71
C ARG A 12 1.76 0.21 5.01
N TRP A 13 1.04 0.04 3.90
CA TRP A 13 0.37 1.13 3.18
C TRP A 13 -0.72 1.81 4.03
N SER A 14 -1.56 1.02 4.69
CA SER A 14 -2.61 1.54 5.58
C SER A 14 -2.04 2.36 6.74
N ARG A 15 -0.96 1.88 7.35
CA ARG A 15 -0.23 2.63 8.39
C ARG A 15 0.37 3.92 7.85
N LEU A 16 1.00 3.87 6.67
CA LEU A 16 1.61 5.03 6.03
C LEU A 16 0.56 6.10 5.67
N ARG A 17 -0.61 5.67 5.22
CA ARG A 17 -1.78 6.54 4.97
C ARG A 17 -2.34 7.16 6.25
N GLY A 18 -2.31 6.43 7.37
CA GLY A 18 -2.69 6.96 8.68
C GLY A 18 -1.72 8.01 9.20
N GLU A 19 -0.41 7.80 9.02
CA GLU A 19 0.63 8.75 9.44
C GLU A 19 0.72 9.96 8.50
N LYS A 20 0.51 9.76 7.20
CA LYS A 20 0.61 10.79 6.16
C LYS A 20 -0.53 10.66 5.14
N PRO A 21 -1.74 11.13 5.45
CA PRO A 21 -2.89 11.02 4.55
C PRO A 21 -2.71 11.82 3.24
N ALA A 22 -1.83 12.83 3.24
CA ALA A 22 -1.47 13.62 2.06
C ALA A 22 -0.36 12.98 1.19
N LEU A 23 0.21 11.84 1.62
CA LEU A 23 1.27 11.17 0.86
C LEU A 23 0.71 10.60 -0.43
N ARG A 24 1.33 10.92 -1.56
CA ARG A 24 0.92 10.37 -2.85
C ARG A 24 1.32 8.91 -2.96
N ILE A 25 0.51 8.15 -3.71
CA ILE A 25 0.74 6.72 -3.91
C ILE A 25 2.09 6.44 -4.57
N ARG A 26 2.58 7.36 -5.42
CA ARG A 26 3.93 7.32 -6.00
C ARG A 26 5.05 7.36 -4.96
N ASP A 27 4.97 8.29 -4.00
CA ASP A 27 5.99 8.43 -2.95
C ASP A 27 5.95 7.25 -1.99
N ALA A 28 4.75 6.75 -1.72
CA ALA A 28 4.56 5.55 -0.94
C ALA A 28 5.11 4.30 -1.63
N ALA A 29 4.93 4.17 -2.95
CA ALA A 29 5.47 3.06 -3.73
C ALA A 29 7.01 3.10 -3.70
N ALA A 30 7.61 4.29 -3.86
CA ALA A 30 9.04 4.48 -3.70
C ALA A 30 9.53 4.16 -2.27
N THR A 31 8.77 4.55 -1.24
CA THR A 31 9.08 4.27 0.18
C THR A 31 9.00 2.78 0.50
N LEU A 32 8.05 2.07 -0.11
CA LEU A 32 7.82 0.65 0.10
C LEU A 32 8.66 -0.23 -0.84
N GLY A 33 9.35 0.36 -1.81
CA GLY A 33 10.19 -0.36 -2.78
C GLY A 33 9.41 -1.21 -3.78
N VAL A 34 8.16 -0.83 -4.08
CA VAL A 34 7.27 -1.54 -5.01
C VAL A 34 6.88 -0.66 -6.18
N SER A 35 6.33 -1.26 -7.24
CA SER A 35 5.79 -0.50 -8.37
C SER A 35 4.53 0.26 -7.96
N GLU A 36 4.33 1.46 -8.53
CA GLU A 36 3.12 2.26 -8.29
C GLU A 36 1.85 1.47 -8.67
N ALA A 37 1.90 0.68 -9.74
CA ALA A 37 0.82 -0.19 -10.16
C ALA A 37 0.46 -1.28 -9.13
N GLU A 38 1.46 -1.89 -8.48
CA GLU A 38 1.23 -2.87 -7.40
C GLU A 38 0.58 -2.19 -6.19
N LEU A 39 1.04 -1.00 -5.82
CA LEU A 39 0.49 -0.27 -4.69
C LEU A 39 -0.93 0.24 -4.97
N VAL A 40 -1.21 0.67 -6.21
CA VAL A 40 -2.57 1.04 -6.68
C VAL A 40 -3.48 -0.18 -6.65
N ALA A 41 -3.05 -1.33 -7.17
CA ALA A 41 -3.83 -2.57 -7.14
C ALA A 41 -4.21 -2.98 -5.70
N LEU A 42 -3.30 -2.75 -4.75
CA LEU A 42 -3.52 -2.94 -3.32
C LEU A 42 -4.61 -2.02 -2.74
N GLY A 43 -4.60 -0.75 -3.12
CA GLY A 43 -5.57 0.26 -2.69
C GLY A 43 -6.97 0.04 -3.29
N VAL A 44 -7.02 -0.38 -4.56
CA VAL A 44 -8.26 -0.73 -5.27
C VAL A 44 -8.92 -1.96 -4.64
N GLY A 45 -8.14 -2.97 -4.22
CA GLY A 45 -8.67 -4.16 -3.54
C GLY A 45 -9.14 -3.95 -2.10
N THR A 46 -8.70 -2.87 -1.43
CA THR A 46 -9.03 -2.60 -0.02
C THR A 46 -10.20 -1.61 0.13
N THR A 47 -10.48 -0.80 -0.89
CA THR A 47 -11.53 0.25 -0.83
C THR A 47 -12.78 -0.10 -1.62
N ALA A 48 -12.88 -1.31 -2.18
CA ALA A 48 -14.12 -1.82 -2.75
C ALA A 48 -15.08 -2.22 -1.60
N THR A 49 -15.89 -1.28 -1.15
CA THR A 49 -17.20 -1.55 -0.51
C THR A 49 -18.26 -1.55 -1.60
#